data_AF-A0A960I3J3-F1
#
_entry.id   AF-A0A960I3J3-F1
#
_cell.length_a   1.000
_cell.length_b   1.000
_cell.length_c   1.000
_cell.angle_alpha   90.00
_cell.angle_beta   90.00
_cell.angle_gamma   90.00
#
_symmetry.space_group_name_H-M   'P 1'
#
loop_
_entity.id
_entity.type
_entity.pdbx_description
1 polymer ?
#
loop_
_entity_poly.entity_id
_entity_poly.type
_entity_poly.pdbx_seq_one_letter_code
_entity_poly.pdbx_strand_id
1 'polypeptide(L)' 'EDGVHVLVVRPGFVRSAMTEGLQAAPFATTPEAVAAATAKGLRSRRRIVWVPGLLRFVFMALRHTPGPIWRRLPLG' A
#
# COMPACT_ATOMS: atom_id res chain seq x y z
N GLU A 1 21.36 18.99 11.12
CA GLU A 1 20.43 17.97 10.61
C GLU A 1 19.13 18.10 11.39
N ASP A 2 18.02 18.38 10.70
CA ASP A 2 16.72 18.54 11.33
C ASP A 2 16.28 17.16 11.84
N GLY A 3 16.11 16.95 13.14
CA GLY A 3 15.82 15.66 13.78
C GLY A 3 14.44 15.05 13.45
N VAL A 4 13.91 15.32 12.26
CA VAL A 4 12.59 14.93 11.76
C VAL A 4 12.67 13.58 11.07
N HIS A 5 11.74 12.70 11.41
CA HIS A 5 11.59 11.40 10.76
C HIS A 5 10.24 11.31 10.05
N VAL A 6 10.26 11.07 8.74
CA VAL A 6 9.07 10.96 7.89
C VAL A 6 8.76 9.48 7.60
N LEU A 7 7.50 9.10 7.79
CA LEU A 7 6.96 7.79 7.40
C LEU A 7 5.96 7.97 6.25
N VAL A 8 6.19 7.26 5.14
CA VAL A 8 5.24 7.15 4.03
C VAL A 8 4.42 5.87 4.18
N VAL A 9 3.10 6.00 4.23
CA VAL A 9 2.16 4.87 4.27
C VAL A 9 1.57 4.65 2.88
N ARG A 10 1.64 3.41 2.39
CA ARG A 10 1.14 3.00 1.07
C ARG A 10 0.06 1.93 1.23
N PRO A 11 -1.20 2.34 1.52
CA PRO A 11 -2.30 1.41 1.59
C PRO A 11 -2.75 0.99 0.18
N GLY A 12 -3.27 -0.23 0.06
CA GLY A 12 -4.14 -0.63 -1.04
C GLY A 12 -5.55 -0.07 -0.84
N PHE A 13 -6.54 -0.71 -1.45
CA PHE A 13 -7.94 -0.35 -1.24
C PHE A 13 -8.31 -0.51 0.24
N VAL A 14 -8.92 0.52 0.84
CA VAL A 14 -9.32 0.50 2.26
C VAL A 14 -10.83 0.58 2.31
N ARG A 15 -11.49 -0.40 2.95
CA ARG A 15 -12.94 -0.37 3.19
C ARG A 15 -13.28 0.68 4.23
N SER A 16 -13.46 1.91 3.79
CA SER A 16 -13.76 3.08 4.62
C SER A 16 -14.99 3.81 4.09
N ALA A 17 -15.47 4.82 4.82
CA ALA A 17 -16.54 5.71 4.36
C ALA A 17 -16.22 6.36 3.00
N MET A 18 -14.94 6.61 2.68
CA MET A 18 -14.53 7.17 1.39
C MET A 18 -14.74 6.21 0.21
N THR A 19 -14.84 4.91 0.48
CA THR A 19 -14.97 3.84 -0.54
C THR A 19 -16.30 3.11 -0.47
N GLU A 20 -17.26 3.65 0.29
CA GLU A 20 -18.57 3.04 0.43
C GLU A 20 -19.28 2.99 -0.93
N GLY A 21 -19.92 1.85 -1.24
CA GLY A 21 -20.55 1.60 -2.54
C GLY A 21 -19.58 1.25 -3.68
N LEU A 22 -18.26 1.33 -3.49
CA LEU A 22 -17.28 0.86 -4.48
C LEU A 22 -17.05 -0.65 -4.33
N GLN A 23 -16.82 -1.34 -5.45
CA GLN A 23 -16.38 -2.73 -5.39
C GLN A 23 -14.99 -2.82 -4.79
N ALA A 24 -14.84 -3.70 -3.80
CA ALA A 24 -13.57 -3.90 -3.13
C ALA A 24 -12.54 -4.50 -4.10
N ALA A 25 -11.42 -3.81 -4.28
CA ALA A 25 -10.31 -4.35 -5.04
C ALA A 25 -9.66 -5.56 -4.33
N PRO A 26 -8.93 -6.42 -5.07
CA PRO A 26 -8.11 -7.45 -4.47
C PRO A 26 -7.17 -6.88 -3.40
N PHE A 27 -6.97 -7.66 -2.33
CA PHE A 27 -6.16 -7.26 -1.17
C PHE A 27 -6.67 -6.03 -0.41
N ALA A 28 -7.97 -5.72 -0.53
CA ALA A 28 -8.59 -4.67 0.26
C ALA A 28 -8.42 -4.90 1.77
N THR A 29 -8.11 -3.82 2.50
CA THR A 29 -7.83 -3.79 3.93
C THR A 29 -8.87 -2.96 4.70
N THR A 30 -8.67 -2.77 6.01
CA THR A 30 -9.53 -1.94 6.86
C THR A 30 -8.76 -0.73 7.41
N PRO A 31 -9.45 0.36 7.80
CA PRO A 31 -8.83 1.52 8.43
C PRO A 31 -8.00 1.15 9.68
N GLU A 32 -8.48 0.21 10.48
CA GLU A 32 -7.83 -0.25 11.71
C GLU A 32 -6.50 -0.93 11.41
N ALA A 33 -6.45 -1.75 10.35
CA ALA A 33 -5.23 -2.40 9.91
C ALA A 33 -4.19 -1.37 9.42
N VAL A 34 -4.63 -0.32 8.71
CA VAL A 34 -3.77 0.79 8.28
C VAL A 34 -3.26 1.57 9.49
N ALA A 35 -4.12 1.88 10.45
CA ALA A 35 -3.75 2.58 11.69
C ALA A 35 -2.72 1.78 12.51
N ALA A 36 -2.97 0.48 12.73
CA ALA A 36 -2.06 -0.39 13.46
C ALA A 36 -0.68 -0.48 12.79
N ALA A 37 -0.66 -0.65 11.46
CA ALA A 37 0.58 -0.70 10.69
C ALA A 37 1.34 0.64 10.72
N THR A 38 0.63 1.77 10.67
CA THR A 38 1.20 3.12 10.77
C THR A 38 1.82 3.34 12.15
N ALA A 39 1.09 3.05 13.22
CA ALA A 39 1.57 3.19 14.58
C ALA A 39 2.81 2.31 14.84
N LYS A 40 2.81 1.07 14.33
CA LYS A 40 3.99 0.19 14.37
C LYS A 40 5.14 0.77 13.55
N GLY A 41 4.89 1.29 12.36
CA GLY A 41 5.88 1.92 11.48
C GLY A 41 6.58 3.11 12.12
N LEU A 42 5.83 3.98 12.81
CA LEU A 42 6.35 5.12 13.55
C LEU A 42 7.27 4.67 14.69
N ARG A 43 6.80 3.76 15.54
CA ARG A 43 7.63 3.22 16.66
C ARG A 43 8.92 2.56 16.17
N SER A 44 8.87 1.90 15.02
CA SER A 44 10.04 1.24 14.42
C SER A 44 10.87 2.14 13.50
N ARG A 45 10.62 3.46 13.46
CA ARG A 45 11.31 4.43 12.59
C ARG A 45 11.45 3.94 11.14
N ARG A 46 10.35 3.41 10.58
CA ARG A 46 10.31 2.93 9.19
C ARG A 46 10.10 4.11 8.26
N ARG A 47 10.83 4.16 7.15
CA ARG A 47 10.61 5.16 6.09
C ARG A 47 9.34 4.90 5.27
N ILE A 48 9.01 3.63 5.03
CA ILE A 48 7.86 3.21 4.20
C ILE A 48 7.17 2.01 4.84
N VAL A 49 5.84 2.04 4.89
CA VAL A 49 4.98 0.90 5.26
C VAL A 49 3.94 0.65 4.18
N TRP A 50 3.74 -0.62 3.83
CA TRP A 50 2.72 -1.07 2.88
C TRP A 50 1.59 -1.77 3.63
N VAL A 51 0.33 -1.53 3.25
CA VAL A 51 -0.83 -2.14 3.90
C VAL A 51 -1.84 -2.65 2.88
N PRO A 52 -2.07 -3.96 2.78
CA PRO A 52 -1.36 -5.04 3.47
C PRO A 52 0.11 -5.13 3.02
N GLY A 53 0.98 -5.68 3.87
CA GLY A 53 2.42 -5.78 3.61
C GLY A 53 2.77 -6.53 2.33
N LEU A 54 1.90 -7.44 1.87
CA LEU A 54 2.03 -8.18 0.61
C LEU A 54 2.13 -7.24 -0.60
N LEU A 55 1.49 -6.07 -0.57
CA LEU A 55 1.52 -5.11 -1.68
C LEU A 55 2.94 -4.64 -2.01
N ARG A 56 3.85 -4.62 -1.05
CA ARG A 56 5.27 -4.35 -1.31
C ARG A 56 5.81 -5.27 -2.40
N PHE A 57 5.50 -6.55 -2.32
CA PHE A 57 5.99 -7.56 -3.25
C PHE A 57 5.24 -7.49 -4.58
N VAL A 58 3.93 -7.24 -4.56
CA VAL A 58 3.13 -7.02 -5.77
C VAL A 58 3.68 -5.85 -6.58
N PHE A 59 3.85 -4.68 -5.96
CA PHE A 59 4.38 -3.50 -6.65
C PHE A 59 5.85 -3.64 -7.04
N MET A 60 6.64 -4.43 -6.31
CA MET A 60 7.99 -4.78 -6.72
C MET A 60 7.98 -5.62 -8.01
N ALA A 61 7.15 -6.66 -8.09
CA ALA A 61 7.01 -7.48 -9.29
C ALA A 61 6.52 -6.65 -10.49
N LEU A 62 5.50 -5.80 -10.27
CA LEU A 62 5.00 -4.88 -11.29
C LEU A 62 6.10 -3.93 -11.78
N ARG A 63 6.88 -3.33 -10.88
CA ARG A 63 8.01 -2.44 -11.25
C ARG A 63 9.03 -3.13 -12.16
N HIS A 64 9.24 -4.43 -12.00
CA HIS A 64 10.18 -5.21 -12.79
C HIS A 64 9.55 -5.91 -14.01
N THR A 65 8.25 -5.73 -14.23
CA THR A 65 7.58 -6.32 -15.38
C THR A 65 8.04 -5.58 -16.66
N PRO A 66 8.52 -6.28 -17.70
CA PRO A 66 8.91 -5.67 -18.97
C PRO A 66 7.73 -5.04 -19.72
N GLY A 67 7.98 -3.96 -20.46
CA GLY A 67 6.96 -3.23 -21.22
C GLY A 67 6.08 -4.07 -22.16
N PRO A 68 6.60 -5.10 -22.87
CA PRO A 68 5.76 -5.98 -23.68
C PRO A 68 4.74 -6.81 -22.87
N ILE A 69 5.09 -7.19 -21.63
CA ILE A 69 4.19 -7.93 -20.74
C ILE A 69 3.15 -6.99 -20.14
N TRP A 70 3.57 -5.80 -19.72
CA TRP A 70 2.65 -4.75 -19.23
C TRP A 70 1.51 -4.46 -20.20
N ARG A 71 1.81 -4.36 -21.49
CA ARG A 71 0.81 -4.11 -22.55
C ARG A 71 -0.22 -5.23 -22.73
N ARG A 72 0.02 -6.41 -22.15
CA ARG A 72 -0.89 -7.57 -22.20
C ARG A 72 -1.67 -7.78 -20.91
N LEU A 73 -1.35 -7.06 -19.84
CA LEU A 73 -2.07 -7.18 -18.58
C LEU A 73 -3.41 -6.43 -18.67
N PRO A 74 -4.53 -7.01 -18.17
CA PRO A 74 -5.83 -6.34 -18.10
C PRO A 74 -5.87 -5.38 -16.91
N LEU A 75 -4.88 -4.48 -16.82
CA LEU A 75 -4.74 -3.47 -15.77
C LEU A 75 -5.03 -2.05 -16.29
N GLY A 76 -5.63 -1.94 -17.48
CA GLY A 76 -6.07 -0.71 -18.12
C GLY A 76 -7.58 -0.72 -18.35
#